data_AF-A0A395MA54-F1
#
_entry.id   AF-A0A395MA54-F1
#
_cell.length_a   1.000
_cell.length_b   1.000
_cell.length_c   1.000
_cell.angle_alpha   90.00
_cell.angle_beta   90.00
_cell.angle_gamma   90.00
#
_symmetry.space_group_name_H-M   'P 1'
#
loop_
_entity.id
_entity.type
_entity.pdbx_description
1 polymer ?
#
loop_
_entity_poly.entity_id
_entity_poly.type
_entity_poly.pdbx_seq_one_letter_code
_entity_poly.pdbx_strand_id
1 'polypeptide(L)'
;MDGYVLAHTIVLAHCRVPEPADQPHVRTLILALEAAFATIFWTMRSSTTPPGYGSLRDNAIWPLDDLPWGGLCTHNPLTEGVKGLELSAEEFTAVAEQRRLRKNDELSPTSRVCFYRQRPPRCNGPR
;
A
#
# COMPACT_ATOMS: atom_id res chain seq x y z
N MET A 1 1.06 7.60 30.24
CA MET A 1 0.97 7.62 28.78
C MET A 1 -0.41 7.13 28.45
N ASP A 2 -1.32 8.06 28.15
CA ASP A 2 -2.68 7.72 27.82
C ASP A 2 -2.67 7.17 26.39
N GLY A 3 -3.06 5.90 26.23
CA GLY A 3 -3.15 5.26 24.94
C GLY A 3 -4.36 5.79 24.17
N TYR A 4 -4.25 5.86 22.85
CA TYR A 4 -5.41 6.13 21.99
C TYR A 4 -6.25 4.86 21.88
N VAL A 5 -7.57 4.99 22.03
CA VAL A 5 -8.54 3.90 21.80
C VAL A 5 -9.23 4.16 20.47
N LEU A 6 -9.17 3.18 19.57
CA LEU A 6 -9.89 3.23 18.30
C LEU A 6 -11.40 3.16 18.57
N ALA A 7 -12.11 4.26 18.32
CA ALA A 7 -13.55 4.33 18.58
C ALA A 7 -14.36 3.53 17.55
N HIS A 8 -14.03 3.68 16.26
CA HIS A 8 -14.77 3.06 15.16
C HIS A 8 -13.84 2.66 14.01
N THR A 9 -14.20 1.57 13.34
CA THR A 9 -13.57 1.10 12.10
C THR A 9 -14.66 0.97 11.04
N ILE A 10 -14.51 1.66 9.91
CA ILE A 10 -15.47 1.63 8.81
C ILE A 10 -14.76 1.21 7.52
N VAL A 11 -15.40 0.33 6.75
CA VAL A 11 -14.94 -0.05 5.40
C VAL A 11 -15.55 0.91 4.40
N LEU A 12 -14.72 1.72 3.74
CA LEU A 12 -15.16 2.72 2.76
C LEU A 12 -15.39 2.14 1.36
N ALA A 13 -14.59 1.15 0.98
CA ALA A 13 -14.69 0.48 -0.31
C ALA A 13 -14.26 -0.98 -0.17
N HIS A 14 -14.90 -1.86 -0.95
CA HIS A 14 -14.49 -3.25 -1.07
C HIS A 14 -14.67 -3.73 -2.50
N CYS A 15 -13.80 -4.64 -2.93
CA CYS A 15 -13.95 -5.35 -4.20
C CYS A 15 -13.69 -6.84 -3.97
N ARG A 16 -14.21 -7.69 -4.85
CA ARG A 16 -13.78 -9.09 -4.91
C ARG A 16 -12.36 -9.15 -5.47
N VAL A 17 -11.65 -10.24 -5.18
CA VAL A 17 -10.34 -10.49 -5.79
C VAL A 17 -10.54 -10.61 -7.31
N PRO A 18 -9.90 -9.76 -8.12
CA PRO A 18 -10.11 -9.78 -9.57
C PRO A 18 -9.35 -10.93 -10.24
N GLU A 19 -9.88 -11.38 -11.36
CA GLU A 19 -9.19 -12.29 -12.27
C GLU A 19 -7.90 -11.63 -12.81
N PRO A 20 -6.88 -12.40 -13.21
CA PRO A 20 -5.59 -11.86 -13.68
C PRO A 20 -5.71 -10.76 -14.74
N ALA A 21 -6.62 -10.91 -15.70
CA ALA A 21 -6.84 -9.94 -16.77
C ALA A 21 -7.42 -8.60 -16.27
N ASP A 22 -8.20 -8.63 -15.18
CA ASP A 22 -8.87 -7.45 -14.63
C ASP A 22 -8.05 -6.76 -13.52
N GLN A 23 -7.00 -7.42 -13.02
CA GLN A 23 -6.15 -6.90 -11.95
C GLN A 23 -5.65 -5.46 -12.17
N PRO A 24 -5.14 -5.07 -13.36
CA PRO A 24 -4.65 -3.72 -13.58
C PRO A 24 -5.77 -2.68 -13.54
N HIS A 25 -6.93 -3.00 -14.12
CA HIS A 25 -8.10 -2.13 -14.15
C HIS A 25 -8.65 -1.92 -12.73
N VAL A 26 -8.83 -3.00 -11.98
CA VAL A 26 -9.31 -2.92 -10.60
C VAL A 26 -8.28 -2.23 -9.70
N ARG A 27 -6.98 -2.49 -9.88
CA ARG A 27 -5.92 -1.76 -9.15
C ARG A 27 -5.98 -0.27 -9.44
N THR A 28 -6.19 0.13 -10.70
CA THR A 28 -6.33 1.54 -11.10
C THR A 28 -7.50 2.19 -10.40
N LEU A 29 -8.65 1.50 -10.37
CA LEU A 29 -9.84 1.98 -9.67
C LEU A 29 -9.60 2.14 -8.17
N ILE A 30 -9.00 1.14 -7.53
CA ILE A 30 -8.68 1.17 -6.10
C ILE A 30 -7.70 2.30 -5.78
N LEU A 31 -6.69 2.51 -6.62
CA LEU A 31 -5.74 3.60 -6.45
C LEU A 31 -6.40 4.97 -6.60
N ALA A 32 -7.33 5.11 -7.55
CA ALA A 32 -8.12 6.33 -7.71
C ALA A 32 -9.03 6.61 -6.49
N LEU A 33 -9.65 5.56 -5.94
CA LEU A 33 -10.43 5.66 -4.71
C LEU A 33 -9.56 6.01 -3.49
N GLU A 34 -8.39 5.39 -3.37
CA GLU A 34 -7.42 5.71 -2.32
C GLU A 34 -6.98 7.17 -2.43
N ALA A 35 -6.69 7.65 -3.63
CA ALA A 35 -6.35 9.05 -3.89
C ALA A 35 -7.49 10.00 -3.52
N ALA A 36 -8.74 9.67 -3.88
CA ALA A 36 -9.90 10.48 -3.52
C ALA A 36 -10.12 10.52 -2.00
N PHE A 37 -10.02 9.39 -1.31
CA PHE A 37 -10.16 9.37 0.15
C PHE A 37 -8.98 10.03 0.86
N ALA A 38 -7.78 9.94 0.30
CA ALA A 38 -6.61 10.62 0.84
C ALA A 38 -6.75 12.14 0.79
N THR A 39 -7.44 12.69 -0.22
CA THR A 39 -7.69 14.13 -0.32
C THR A 39 -8.87 14.57 0.56
N ILE A 40 -9.97 13.81 0.54
CA ILE A 40 -11.19 14.08 1.32
C ILE A 40 -10.92 14.05 2.84
N PHE A 41 -10.21 13.03 3.32
CA PHE A 41 -9.93 12.84 4.75
C PHE A 41 -8.55 13.35 5.17
N TRP A 42 -7.77 13.88 4.22
CA TRP A 42 -6.41 14.35 4.41
C TRP A 42 -5.50 13.36 5.17
N THR A 43 -5.29 12.18 4.59
CA THR A 43 -4.44 11.13 5.20
C THR A 43 -2.94 11.35 4.95
N MET A 44 -2.56 12.47 4.35
CA MET A 44 -1.18 12.80 3.98
C MET A 44 -0.34 13.22 5.18
N ARG A 45 0.94 12.82 5.18
CA ARG A 45 1.87 13.07 6.29
C ARG A 45 2.09 14.54 6.62
N SER A 46 2.02 15.42 5.63
CA SER A 46 2.23 16.86 5.80
C SER A 46 0.92 17.61 5.84
N SER A 47 0.68 18.38 6.90
CA SER A 47 -0.41 19.37 6.98
C SER A 47 -0.05 20.68 6.27
N THR A 48 1.24 21.02 6.24
CA THR A 48 1.78 22.10 5.42
C THR A 48 1.95 21.62 3.98
N THR A 49 1.27 22.29 3.05
CA THR A 49 1.25 22.00 1.62
C THR A 49 2.66 21.76 1.07
N PRO A 50 3.05 20.53 0.71
CA PRO A 50 4.25 20.33 -0.09
C PRO A 50 4.01 20.96 -1.48
N PRO A 51 5.03 21.56 -2.12
CA PRO A 51 4.88 22.12 -3.46
C PRO A 51 4.32 21.06 -4.41
N GLY A 52 3.14 21.34 -4.99
CA GLY A 52 2.43 20.44 -5.91
C GLY A 52 1.05 19.92 -5.45
N TYR A 53 0.68 20.08 -4.17
CA TYR A 53 -0.61 19.58 -3.63
C TYR A 53 -1.62 20.68 -3.27
N GLY A 54 -1.36 21.93 -3.66
CA GLY A 54 -2.07 23.12 -3.15
C GLY A 54 -3.58 23.12 -3.34
N SER A 55 -4.09 22.74 -4.51
CA SER A 55 -5.52 22.69 -4.78
C SER A 55 -6.24 21.48 -4.18
N LEU A 56 -5.50 20.49 -3.67
CA LEU A 56 -6.10 19.31 -3.08
C LEU A 56 -6.61 19.56 -1.66
N ARG A 57 -6.03 20.55 -0.97
CA ARG A 57 -6.46 21.01 0.36
C ARG A 57 -7.92 21.46 0.36
N ASP A 58 -8.39 22.04 -0.74
CA ASP A 58 -9.76 22.57 -0.85
C ASP A 58 -10.83 21.46 -0.87
N ASN A 59 -10.43 20.20 -1.09
CA ASN A 59 -11.34 19.05 -1.11
C ASN A 59 -11.47 18.34 0.25
N ALA A 60 -10.72 18.77 1.26
CA ALA A 60 -10.78 18.17 2.58
C ALA A 60 -12.12 18.52 3.26
N ILE A 61 -12.73 17.54 3.93
CA ILE A 61 -13.99 17.76 4.67
C ILE A 61 -13.77 18.68 5.88
N TRP A 62 -12.56 18.67 6.45
CA TRP A 62 -12.21 19.47 7.62
C TRP A 62 -11.12 20.48 7.31
N PRO A 63 -11.14 21.65 7.97
CA PRO A 63 -10.03 22.58 7.94
C PRO A 63 -8.75 21.89 8.41
N LEU A 64 -7.71 21.89 7.58
CA LEU A 64 -6.45 21.22 7.91
C LEU A 64 -5.76 21.79 9.15
N ASP A 65 -5.99 23.07 9.44
CA ASP A 65 -5.41 23.76 10.60
C ASP A 65 -6.05 23.27 11.92
N ASP A 66 -7.24 22.64 11.83
CA ASP A 66 -7.98 22.11 12.98
C ASP A 66 -7.70 20.62 13.21
N LEU A 67 -6.93 19.95 12.34
CA LEU A 67 -6.63 18.53 12.47
C LEU A 67 -5.54 18.31 13.54
N PRO A 68 -5.84 17.62 14.65
CA PRO A 68 -4.86 17.40 15.73
C PRO A 68 -3.85 16.29 15.40
N TRP A 69 -3.92 15.70 14.20
CA TRP A 69 -3.04 14.62 13.74
C TRP A 69 -2.38 14.97 12.41
N GLY A 70 -1.16 14.45 12.21
CA GLY A 70 -0.57 14.33 10.88
C GLY A 70 -0.94 12.99 10.25
N GLY A 71 -0.94 12.91 8.92
CA GLY A 71 -1.14 11.63 8.26
C GLY A 71 -0.04 10.61 8.60
N LEU A 72 -0.43 9.36 8.79
CA LEU A 72 0.50 8.25 9.06
C LEU A 72 0.93 7.52 7.78
N CYS A 73 0.30 7.83 6.65
CA CYS A 73 0.60 7.19 5.38
C CYS A 73 1.99 7.65 4.88
N THR A 74 2.91 6.70 4.76
CA THR A 74 4.23 6.90 4.14
C THR A 74 4.18 6.81 2.61
N HIS A 75 3.11 6.22 2.08
CA HIS A 75 2.81 6.11 0.67
C HIS A 75 1.81 7.21 0.26
N ASN A 76 1.94 7.72 -0.97
CA ASN A 76 0.99 8.65 -1.56
C ASN A 76 0.41 8.07 -2.85
N PRO A 77 -0.90 7.73 -2.87
CA PRO A 77 -1.55 7.15 -4.04
C PRO A 77 -1.49 8.05 -5.28
N LEU A 78 -1.37 9.38 -5.12
CA LEU A 78 -1.24 10.33 -6.23
C LEU A 78 0.09 10.23 -6.97
N THR A 79 1.11 9.68 -6.30
CA THR A 79 2.45 9.48 -6.89
C THR A 79 2.68 8.04 -7.34
N GLU A 80 1.74 7.14 -7.05
CA GLU A 80 1.86 5.76 -7.45
C GLU A 80 1.52 5.64 -8.95
N GLY A 81 2.48 5.14 -9.73
CA GLY A 81 2.26 4.84 -11.13
C GLY A 81 1.42 3.58 -11.30
N VAL A 82 0.37 3.68 -12.12
CA VAL A 82 -0.34 2.50 -12.64
C VAL A 82 0.57 1.81 -13.66
N LYS A 83 0.72 0.49 -13.54
CA LYS A 83 1.54 -0.34 -14.44
C LYS A 83 0.73 -1.50 -14.98
N GLY A 84 1.01 -1.92 -16.20
CA GLY A 84 0.38 -3.09 -16.81
C GLY A 84 -1.04 -2.82 -17.29
N LEU A 85 -1.35 -1.62 -17.77
CA LEU A 85 -2.58 -1.39 -18.56
C LEU A 85 -2.36 -1.77 -20.04
N GLU A 86 -1.09 -1.85 -20.44
CA GLU A 86 -0.60 -2.09 -21.79
C GLU A 86 -0.49 -3.58 -22.17
N LEU A 87 -0.62 -4.50 -21.21
CA LEU A 87 -0.46 -5.93 -21.46
C LEU A 87 -1.77 -6.57 -21.94
N SER A 88 -1.63 -7.63 -22.73
CA SER A 88 -2.75 -8.47 -23.18
C SER A 88 -3.22 -9.45 -22.09
N ALA A 89 -4.44 -9.99 -22.26
CA ALA A 89 -5.02 -10.98 -21.35
C ALA A 89 -4.14 -12.24 -21.16
N GLU A 90 -3.46 -12.67 -22.22
CA GLU A 90 -2.55 -13.83 -22.21
C GLU A 90 -1.30 -13.52 -21.37
N GLU A 91 -0.73 -12.33 -21.54
CA GLU A 91 0.42 -11.88 -20.77
C GLU A 91 0.10 -11.73 -19.28
N PHE A 92 -1.10 -11.26 -18.92
CA PHE A 92 -1.51 -11.24 -17.50
C PHE A 92 -1.59 -12.62 -16.88
N THR A 93 -2.08 -13.60 -17.64
CA THR A 93 -2.19 -14.97 -17.16
C THR A 93 -0.80 -15.56 -16.94
N ALA A 94 0.13 -15.35 -17.87
CA ALA A 94 1.51 -15.78 -17.75
C ALA A 94 2.23 -15.12 -16.55
N VAL A 95 2.02 -13.82 -16.34
CA VAL A 95 2.58 -13.09 -15.18
C VAL A 95 1.99 -13.59 -13.86
N ALA A 96 0.68 -13.85 -13.82
CA ALA A 96 0.02 -14.40 -12.63
C ALA A 96 0.54 -15.79 -12.28
N GLU A 97 0.75 -16.64 -13.29
CA GLU A 97 1.34 -17.96 -13.10
C GLU A 97 2.78 -17.87 -12.59
N GLN A 98 3.63 -17.01 -13.19
CA GLN A 98 4.98 -16.77 -12.70
C GLN A 98 5.02 -16.30 -11.25
N ARG A 99 4.11 -15.40 -10.85
CA ARG A 99 3.97 -14.96 -9.45
C ARG A 99 3.60 -16.12 -8.53
N ARG A 100 2.69 -16.99 -8.96
CA ARG A 100 2.28 -18.19 -8.21
C ARG A 100 3.45 -19.17 -8.04
N LEU A 101 4.21 -19.40 -9.10
CA LEU A 101 5.39 -20.26 -9.08
C LEU A 101 6.46 -19.71 -8.14
N ARG A 102 6.76 -18.41 -8.19
CA ARG A 102 7.72 -17.77 -7.27
C ARG A 102 7.30 -17.93 -5.81
N LYS A 103 6.02 -17.69 -5.51
CA LYS A 103 5.50 -17.85 -4.14
C LYS A 103 5.61 -19.31 -3.67
N ASN A 104 5.34 -20.26 -4.55
CA ASN A 104 5.48 -21.68 -4.23
C ASN A 104 6.95 -22.09 -4.01
N ASP A 105 7.89 -21.49 -4.75
CA ASP A 105 9.32 -21.72 -4.57
C ASP A 105 9.84 -21.11 -3.25
N GLU A 106 9.39 -19.90 -2.90
CA GLU A 106 9.65 -19.26 -1.60
C GLU A 106 9.08 -20.08 -0.42
N LEU A 107 7.98 -20.80 -0.65
CA LEU A 107 7.35 -21.68 0.34
C LEU A 107 7.93 -23.11 0.34
N SER A 108 8.83 -23.44 -0.59
CA SER A 108 9.42 -24.76 -0.64
C SER A 108 10.25 -25.03 0.63
N PRO A 109 10.27 -26.27 1.15
CA PRO A 109 11.02 -26.61 2.37
C PRO A 109 12.52 -26.28 2.24
N THR A 110 13.05 -26.36 1.03
CA THR A 110 14.45 -26.10 0.67
C THR A 110 14.87 -24.64 0.80
N SER A 111 14.01 -23.68 0.44
CA SER A 111 14.32 -22.25 0.53
C SER A 111 14.28 -21.74 1.98
N ARG A 112 13.47 -22.35 2.86
CA ARG A 112 13.52 -22.11 4.32
C ARG A 112 14.86 -22.49 4.96
N VAL A 113 15.53 -23.53 4.46
CA VAL A 113 16.84 -23.99 4.99
C VAL A 113 17.96 -22.99 4.68
N CYS A 114 17.92 -22.32 3.53
CA CYS A 114 18.92 -21.31 3.17
C CYS A 114 18.86 -20.06 4.06
N PHE A 115 17.67 -19.63 4.51
CA PHE A 115 17.54 -18.45 5.36
C PHE A 115 18.10 -18.67 6.78
N TYR A 116 18.01 -19.90 7.31
CA TYR A 116 18.62 -20.26 8.59
C TYR A 116 20.15 -20.35 8.55
N ARG A 117 20.75 -20.53 7.36
CA ARG A 117 22.20 -20.70 7.21
C ARG A 117 22.97 -19.39 7.02
N GLN A 118 22.29 -18.27 6.75
CA GLN A 118 22.91 -16.98 6.46
C GLN A 118 22.90 -15.97 7.62
N ARG A 119 22.32 -16.30 8.80
CA ARG A 119 22.54 -15.49 10.00
C ARG A 119 23.88 -15.89 10.62
N PRO A 120 24.91 -15.01 10.64
CA PRO A 120 26.12 -15.31 11.39
C PRO A 120 25.76 -15.50 12.87
N PRO A 121 26.43 -16.41 13.60
CA PRO A 121 26.24 -16.53 15.03
C PRO A 121 26.51 -15.16 15.68
N ARG A 122 25.56 -14.68 16.49
CA ARG A 122 25.81 -13.51 17.33
C ARG A 122 26.95 -13.89 18.28
N CYS A 123 28.11 -13.27 18.11
CA CYS A 123 29.16 -13.28 19.11
C CYS A 123 28.60 -12.59 20.35
N ASN A 124 28.27 -13.38 21.38
CA ASN A 124 28.03 -12.86 22.72
C ASN A 124 29.38 -12.40 23.27
N GLY A 125 29.58 -11.08 23.35
CA GLY A 125 30.72 -10.49 24.04
C GLY A 125 30.70 -10.81 25.55
N PRO A 126 31.87 -10.93 26.20
CA PRO A 126 31.95 -11.27 27.62
C PRO A 126 31.50 -10.11 28.51
N ARG A 127 30.96 -10.46 29.68
CA ARG A 127 30.56 -9.54 30.77
C ARG A 127 31.77 -8.97 31.48
#